data_AF-A0A5C7J860-F1
#
_entry.id   AF-A0A5C7J860-F1
#
_cell.length_a   1.000
_cell.length_b   1.000
_cell.length_c   1.000
_cell.angle_alpha   90.00
_cell.angle_beta   90.00
_cell.angle_gamma   90.00
#
_symmetry.space_group_name_H-M   'P 1'
#
loop_
_entity.id
_entity.type
_entity.pdbx_description
1 polymer ?
#
loop_
_entity_poly.entity_id
_entity_poly.type
_entity_poly.pdbx_seq_one_letter_code
_entity_poly.pdbx_strand_id
1 'polypeptide(L)'
;MAEFDFDFCLGSRVAEIIAPDEPVVKDYNGWDYNPKPPLPYRRKFKVTLEGLRWYTLESGAIDYATNPDYNAGALEQFYELHRKYKPFNFVHERLGNIELRFDAPVSVPKAIPDSNGLIAAFEVQMIHHNPSY
;
A
#
# COMPACT_ATOMS: atom_id res chain seq x y z
N MET A 1 10.32 11.90 9.46
CA MET A 1 10.44 11.58 8.03
C MET A 1 11.10 10.23 7.93
N ALA A 2 10.44 9.29 7.27
CA ALA A 2 11.00 7.96 7.07
C ALA A 2 12.23 8.06 6.15
N GLU A 3 13.11 7.07 6.24
CA GLU A 3 14.34 7.00 5.46
C GLU A 3 14.10 6.52 4.01
N PHE A 4 12.94 5.92 3.73
CA PHE A 4 12.62 5.28 2.45
C PHE A 4 11.37 5.88 1.84
N ASP A 5 11.39 6.03 0.52
CA ASP A 5 10.28 6.56 -0.28
C ASP A 5 9.62 5.43 -1.07
N PHE A 6 8.29 5.47 -1.16
CA PHE A 6 7.49 4.54 -1.95
C PHE A 6 7.20 5.17 -3.33
N ASP A 7 8.04 4.87 -4.31
CA ASP A 7 8.02 5.50 -5.64
C ASP A 7 7.52 4.58 -6.77
N PHE A 8 6.83 3.50 -6.42
CA PHE A 8 6.27 2.58 -7.41
C PHE A 8 5.05 3.17 -8.13
N CYS A 9 4.95 2.98 -9.45
CA CYS A 9 3.80 3.34 -10.29
C CYS A 9 3.31 4.79 -10.14
N LEU A 10 4.20 5.77 -10.01
CA LEU A 10 3.84 7.18 -9.78
C LEU A 10 2.81 7.75 -10.78
N GLY A 11 2.84 7.31 -12.04
CA GLY A 11 1.95 7.81 -13.09
C GLY A 11 0.58 7.12 -13.17
N SER A 12 0.42 5.95 -12.56
CA SER A 12 -0.79 5.11 -12.68
C SER A 12 -1.43 4.74 -11.34
N ARG A 13 -0.71 4.90 -10.22
CA ARG A 13 -1.25 4.59 -8.90
C ARG A 13 -2.32 5.59 -8.50
N VAL A 14 -3.36 5.08 -7.85
CA VAL A 14 -4.38 5.89 -7.19
C VAL A 14 -4.55 5.37 -5.78
N ALA A 15 -4.36 6.24 -4.79
CA ALA A 15 -4.64 5.93 -3.39
C ALA A 15 -6.10 6.22 -3.03
N GLU A 16 -6.85 5.17 -2.73
CA GLU A 16 -8.18 5.27 -2.14
C GLU A 16 -8.07 5.35 -0.61
N ILE A 17 -8.81 6.29 -0.01
CA ILE A 17 -8.91 6.40 1.45
C ILE A 17 -10.09 5.56 1.90
N ILE A 18 -9.82 4.53 2.70
CA ILE A 18 -10.87 3.69 3.27
C ILE A 18 -11.48 4.44 4.47
N ALA A 19 -12.79 4.67 4.40
CA ALA A 19 -13.57 5.28 5.47
C ALA A 19 -13.48 4.43 6.76
N PRO A 20 -13.44 5.07 7.93
CA PRO A 20 -13.47 4.35 9.21
C PRO A 20 -14.76 3.56 9.36
N ASP A 21 -14.67 2.41 10.01
CA ASP A 21 -15.84 1.74 10.56
C ASP A 21 -16.39 2.59 11.71
N GLU A 22 -17.62 3.07 11.56
CA GLU A 22 -18.29 3.84 12.61
C GLU A 22 -18.99 2.89 13.59
N PRO A 23 -18.72 2.98 14.89
CA PRO A 23 -19.41 2.16 15.87
C PRO A 23 -20.89 2.58 15.94
N VAL A 24 -21.78 1.62 15.71
CA VAL A 24 -23.23 1.80 15.93
C VAL A 24 -23.57 1.22 17.30
N VAL A 25 -24.11 2.06 18.18
CA VAL A 25 -24.60 1.64 19.49
C VAL A 25 -26.11 1.69 19.46
N LYS A 26 -26.75 0.60 19.89
CA LYS A 26 -28.19 0.52 20.05
C LYS A 26 -28.57 0.80 21.49
N ASP A 27 -29.38 1.83 21.71
CA ASP A 27 -29.90 2.16 23.02
C ASP A 27 -30.99 1.15 23.46
N TYR A 28 -31.24 1.05 24.76
CA TYR A 28 -32.29 0.21 25.34
C TYR A 28 -33.69 0.57 24.83
N ASN A 29 -33.88 1.82 24.38
CA ASN A 29 -35.12 2.30 23.75
C ASN A 29 -35.22 1.99 22.24
N GLY A 30 -34.25 1.25 21.67
CA GLY A 30 -34.27 0.81 20.28
C GLY A 30 -33.79 1.83 19.25
N TRP A 31 -33.30 2.99 19.68
CA TRP A 31 -32.68 3.99 18.81
C TRP A 31 -31.20 3.65 18.58
N ASP A 32 -30.77 3.72 17.32
CA ASP A 32 -29.38 3.56 16.94
C ASP A 32 -28.69 4.94 16.91
N TYR A 33 -27.50 5.06 17.50
CA TYR A 33 -26.68 6.28 17.44
C TYR A 33 -25.19 5.96 17.29
N ASN A 34 -24.45 6.89 16.68
CA ASN A 34 -23.01 6.77 16.41
C ASN A 34 -22.23 7.72 17.35
N PRO A 35 -21.65 7.22 18.47
CA PRO A 35 -20.85 8.07 19.35
C PRO A 35 -19.51 8.43 18.69
N LYS A 36 -18.99 9.62 19.01
CA LYS A 36 -17.63 10.02 18.62
C LYS A 36 -16.61 9.06 19.25
N PRO A 37 -15.69 8.45 18.47
CA PRO A 37 -14.71 7.52 19.03
C PRO A 37 -13.73 8.23 19.97
N PRO A 38 -13.29 7.55 21.05
CA PRO A 38 -12.36 8.14 22.03
C PRO A 38 -10.93 8.26 21.51
N LEU A 39 -10.56 7.42 20.54
CA LEU A 39 -9.23 7.43 19.91
C LEU A 39 -9.32 8.02 18.49
N PRO A 40 -8.30 8.78 18.05
CA PRO A 40 -8.24 9.27 16.68
C PRO A 40 -8.19 8.08 15.71
N TYR A 41 -8.99 8.15 14.65
CA TYR A 41 -8.98 7.11 13.63
C TYR A 41 -7.64 7.08 12.91
N ARG A 42 -7.11 5.87 12.78
CA ARG A 42 -5.96 5.60 11.92
C ARG A 42 -6.43 5.43 10.49
N ARG A 43 -6.08 6.39 9.63
CA ARG A 43 -6.41 6.33 8.20
C ARG A 43 -5.81 5.07 7.56
N LYS A 44 -6.68 4.32 6.87
CA LYS A 44 -6.34 3.20 6.00
C LYS A 44 -6.35 3.68 4.56
N PHE A 45 -5.39 3.22 3.79
CA PHE A 45 -5.21 3.53 2.39
C PHE A 45 -5.17 2.22 1.62
N LYS A 46 -5.79 2.26 0.45
CA LYS A 46 -5.78 1.18 -0.53
C LYS A 46 -5.18 1.74 -1.80
N VAL A 47 -3.97 1.29 -2.11
CA VAL A 47 -3.23 1.77 -3.28
C VAL A 47 -3.28 0.69 -4.34
N THR A 48 -3.94 0.99 -5.45
CA THR A 48 -3.96 0.10 -6.62
C THR A 48 -2.72 0.38 -7.46
N LEU A 49 -1.92 -0.65 -7.71
CA LEU A 49 -0.71 -0.57 -8.51
C LEU A 49 -0.95 -1.23 -9.87
N GLU A 50 -0.71 -0.48 -10.93
CA GLU A 50 -0.93 -0.91 -12.31
C GLU A 50 0.35 -0.79 -13.14
N GLY A 51 0.55 -1.72 -14.07
CA GLY A 51 1.68 -1.67 -15.02
C GLY A 51 2.99 -2.25 -14.49
N LEU A 52 2.97 -2.90 -13.32
CA LEU A 52 4.12 -3.61 -12.78
C LEU A 52 4.49 -4.81 -13.65
N ARG A 53 5.78 -5.13 -13.67
CA ARG A 53 6.33 -6.20 -14.51
C ARG A 53 7.45 -6.94 -13.79
N TRP A 54 7.45 -8.25 -13.97
CA TRP A 54 8.59 -9.09 -13.61
C TRP A 54 9.68 -8.95 -14.65
N TYR A 55 10.84 -8.50 -14.22
CA TYR A 55 12.05 -8.48 -15.02
C TYR A 55 12.91 -9.67 -14.62
N THR A 56 13.41 -10.39 -15.62
CA THR A 56 14.30 -11.54 -15.43
C THR A 56 15.57 -11.31 -16.22
N LEU A 57 16.71 -11.59 -15.60
CA LEU A 57 18.00 -11.60 -16.28
C LEU A 57 18.08 -12.80 -17.26
N GLU A 58 19.05 -12.75 -18.18
CA GLU A 58 19.35 -13.89 -19.08
C GLU A 58 19.70 -15.18 -18.32
N SER A 59 20.15 -15.06 -17.06
CA SER A 59 20.41 -16.18 -16.15
C SER A 59 19.14 -16.82 -15.55
N GLY A 60 17.96 -16.24 -15.78
CA GLY A 60 16.69 -16.66 -15.19
C GLY A 60 16.44 -16.15 -13.77
N ALA A 61 17.37 -15.38 -13.19
CA ALA A 61 17.18 -14.71 -11.90
C ALA A 61 16.28 -13.48 -12.04
N ILE A 62 15.56 -13.13 -10.96
CA ILE A 62 14.78 -11.89 -10.90
C ILE A 62 15.73 -10.70 -10.89
N ASP A 63 15.46 -9.74 -11.77
CA ASP A 63 16.15 -8.46 -11.79
C ASP A 63 15.39 -7.44 -10.95
N TYR A 64 16.06 -6.81 -10.00
CA TYR A 64 15.52 -5.77 -9.13
C TYR A 64 15.89 -4.35 -9.59
N ALA A 65 16.87 -4.22 -10.49
CA ALA A 65 17.45 -2.94 -10.87
C ALA A 65 16.81 -2.33 -12.12
N THR A 66 16.33 -3.16 -13.05
CA THR A 66 15.69 -2.66 -14.27
C THR A 66 14.35 -1.99 -13.94
N ASN A 67 14.21 -0.72 -14.32
CA ASN A 67 12.99 0.09 -14.21
C ASN A 67 12.28 -0.05 -12.84
N PRO A 68 12.93 0.38 -11.74
CA PRO A 68 12.49 0.09 -10.37
C PRO A 68 11.05 0.53 -10.09
N ASP A 69 10.61 1.65 -10.66
CA ASP A 69 9.27 2.21 -10.49
C ASP A 69 8.15 1.26 -10.97
N TYR A 70 8.44 0.41 -11.96
CA TYR A 70 7.50 -0.55 -12.53
C TYR A 70 7.95 -2.01 -12.34
N ASN A 71 8.90 -2.25 -11.43
CA ASN A 71 9.47 -3.58 -11.22
C ASN A 71 8.77 -4.30 -10.06
N ALA A 72 8.14 -5.42 -10.40
CA ALA A 72 7.44 -6.28 -9.45
C ALA A 72 8.39 -6.91 -8.41
N GLY A 73 9.60 -7.28 -8.81
CA GLY A 73 10.63 -7.81 -7.91
C GLY A 73 11.16 -6.75 -6.95
N ALA A 74 11.38 -5.51 -7.42
CA ALA A 74 11.80 -4.41 -6.57
C ALA A 74 10.76 -4.10 -5.47
N LEU A 75 9.46 -4.20 -5.81
CA LEU A 75 8.38 -4.06 -4.84
C LEU A 75 8.36 -5.19 -3.80
N GLU A 76 8.61 -6.43 -4.21
CA GLU A 76 8.73 -7.56 -3.29
C GLU A 76 9.91 -7.37 -2.32
N GLN A 77 11.08 -7.00 -2.85
CA GLN A 77 12.25 -6.67 -2.03
C GLN A 77 11.96 -5.50 -1.07
N PHE A 78 11.28 -4.45 -1.55
CA PHE A 78 10.88 -3.33 -0.71
C PHE A 78 9.98 -3.79 0.45
N TYR A 79 9.00 -4.66 0.16
CA TYR A 79 8.14 -5.23 1.20
C TYR A 79 8.92 -6.11 2.18
N GLU A 80 9.90 -6.91 1.73
CA GLU A 80 10.73 -7.74 2.62
C GLU A 80 11.55 -6.91 3.61
N LEU A 81 12.09 -5.77 3.16
CA LEU A 81 12.88 -4.86 3.98
C LEU A 81 12.04 -4.09 5.02
N HIS A 82 10.81 -3.72 4.66
CA HIS A 82 9.96 -2.89 5.51
C HIS A 82 9.00 -3.69 6.38
N ARG A 83 8.38 -4.71 5.78
CA ARG A 83 7.23 -5.47 6.32
C ARG A 83 6.21 -4.53 6.98
N LYS A 84 5.51 -5.01 8.00
CA LYS A 84 4.49 -4.20 8.72
C LYS A 84 5.07 -3.25 9.77
N TYR A 85 6.37 -3.32 10.05
CA TYR A 85 6.97 -2.59 11.18
C TYR A 85 7.68 -1.30 10.76
N LYS A 86 8.27 -1.24 9.56
CA LYS A 86 9.04 -0.08 9.13
C LYS A 86 8.16 0.90 8.36
N PRO A 87 8.15 2.19 8.72
CA PRO A 87 7.45 3.21 7.95
C PRO A 87 8.26 3.65 6.73
N PHE A 88 7.57 4.20 5.74
CA PHE A 88 8.11 4.80 4.53
C PHE A 88 7.28 6.03 4.14
N ASN A 89 7.87 6.95 3.40
CA ASN A 89 7.19 8.13 2.90
C ASN A 89 6.38 7.76 1.66
N PHE A 90 5.19 8.34 1.54
CA PHE A 90 4.30 8.17 0.42
C PHE A 90 3.76 9.53 0.00
N VAL A 91 3.97 9.88 -1.27
CA VAL A 91 3.39 11.09 -1.86
C VAL A 91 1.97 10.78 -2.30
N HIS A 92 1.00 11.22 -1.50
CA HIS A 92 -0.42 11.14 -1.82
C HIS A 92 -0.84 12.38 -2.62
N GLU A 93 -1.61 12.15 -3.68
CA GLU A 93 -2.13 13.13 -4.64
C GLU A 93 -2.89 14.29 -3.97
N ARG A 94 -3.57 14.03 -2.84
CA ARG A 94 -4.35 15.05 -2.10
C ARG A 94 -3.72 15.48 -0.78
N LEU A 95 -3.14 14.54 -0.04
CA LEU A 95 -2.63 14.78 1.31
C LEU A 95 -1.17 15.24 1.32
N GLY A 96 -0.47 15.18 0.18
CA GLY A 96 0.95 15.45 0.08
C GLY A 96 1.79 14.29 0.64
N ASN A 97 2.98 14.61 1.12
CA ASN A 97 3.89 13.61 1.68
C ASN A 97 3.43 13.14 3.06
N ILE A 98 3.11 11.86 3.18
CA ILE A 98 2.64 11.22 4.42
C ILE A 98 3.48 9.99 4.73
N GLU A 99 3.67 9.68 6.01
CA GLU A 99 4.34 8.46 6.43
C GLU A 99 3.33 7.32 6.55
N LEU A 100 3.57 6.23 5.83
CA LEU A 100 2.74 5.03 5.82
C LEU A 100 3.53 3.80 6.28
N ARG A 101 2.81 2.74 6.62
CA ARG A 101 3.34 1.38 6.76
C ARG A 101 2.36 0.38 6.17
N PHE A 102 2.83 -0.82 5.82
CA PHE A 102 1.94 -1.88 5.35
C PHE A 102 0.97 -2.36 6.44
N ASP A 103 -0.32 -2.46 6.12
CA ASP A 103 -1.37 -3.00 7.00
C ASP A 103 -1.52 -4.52 6.81
N ALA A 104 -1.55 -4.94 5.54
CA ALA A 104 -1.64 -6.32 5.10
C ALA A 104 -0.30 -6.79 4.50
N PRO A 105 -0.03 -8.12 4.52
CA PRO A 105 1.11 -8.63 3.79
C PRO A 105 0.92 -8.42 2.28
N VAL A 106 1.97 -7.97 1.61
CA VAL A 106 1.96 -7.80 0.16
C VAL A 106 2.39 -9.11 -0.49
N SER A 107 1.55 -9.64 -1.38
CA SER A 107 1.88 -10.79 -2.22
C SER A 107 1.77 -10.33 -3.67
N VAL A 108 2.91 -10.22 -4.34
CA VAL A 108 2.97 -9.78 -5.72
C VAL A 108 2.46 -10.92 -6.61
N PRO A 109 1.43 -10.70 -7.45
CA PRO A 109 0.88 -11.76 -8.28
C PRO A 109 1.88 -12.23 -9.35
N LYS A 110 1.68 -13.47 -9.82
CA LYS A 110 2.44 -14.02 -10.93
C LYS A 110 2.19 -13.22 -12.20
N ALA A 111 3.18 -13.19 -13.09
CA ALA A 111 3.02 -12.65 -14.43
C ALA A 111 1.87 -13.33 -15.18
N ILE A 112 1.15 -12.55 -15.98
CA ILE A 112 0.17 -13.06 -16.93
C ILE A 112 0.93 -13.89 -17.98
N PRO A 113 0.44 -15.09 -18.37
CA PRO A 113 1.07 -15.87 -19.43
C PRO A 113 1.18 -15.06 -20.73
N ASP A 114 2.30 -15.21 -21.45
CA ASP A 114 2.58 -14.52 -22.73
C ASP A 114 2.58 -12.98 -22.69
N SER A 115 2.57 -12.36 -21.50
CA SER A 115 2.55 -10.90 -21.32
C SER A 115 3.94 -10.26 -21.15
N ASN A 116 4.99 -11.04 -21.41
CA ASN A 116 6.39 -10.65 -21.20
C ASN A 116 6.71 -10.27 -19.73
N GLY A 117 5.97 -10.80 -18.76
CA GLY A 117 6.20 -10.55 -17.33
C GLY A 117 5.23 -9.53 -16.70
N LEU A 118 4.32 -8.93 -17.47
CA LEU A 118 3.32 -7.99 -16.95
C LEU A 118 2.41 -8.68 -15.93
N ILE A 119 2.18 -8.03 -14.78
CA ILE A 119 1.24 -8.51 -13.76
C ILE A 119 -0.11 -7.82 -13.89
N ALA A 120 -1.16 -8.47 -13.40
CA ALA A 120 -2.47 -7.83 -13.23
C ALA A 120 -2.38 -6.72 -12.17
N ALA A 121 -3.23 -5.70 -12.32
CA ALA A 121 -3.41 -4.68 -11.30
C ALA A 121 -3.76 -5.33 -9.96
N PHE A 122 -3.10 -4.89 -8.89
CA PHE A 122 -3.36 -5.41 -7.56
C PHE A 122 -3.27 -4.32 -6.50
N GLU A 123 -3.85 -4.64 -5.34
CA GLU A 123 -4.12 -3.67 -4.30
C GLU A 123 -3.18 -3.89 -3.11
N VAL A 124 -2.61 -2.79 -2.62
CA VAL A 124 -1.76 -2.78 -1.44
C VAL A 124 -2.46 -1.98 -0.34
N GLN A 125 -2.64 -2.61 0.82
CA GLN A 125 -3.24 -1.97 1.97
C GLN A 125 -2.17 -1.37 2.88
N MET A 126 -2.30 -0.07 3.12
CA MET A 126 -1.37 0.71 3.94
C MET A 126 -2.13 1.46 5.02
N ILE A 127 -1.43 1.83 6.08
CA ILE A 127 -1.98 2.58 7.20
C ILE A 127 -1.05 3.72 7.57
N HIS A 128 -1.66 4.85 7.95
CA HIS A 128 -0.92 6.02 8.40
C HIS A 128 0.01 5.66 9.56
N HIS A 129 1.29 5.98 9.49
CA HIS A 129 2.22 5.88 10.62
C HIS A 129 2.11 7.14 11.47
N ASN A 130 2.03 7.00 12.79
CA ASN A 130 2.09 8.13 13.71
C ASN A 130 3.27 7.88 14.66
N PRO A 131 4.38 8.61 14.54
CA PRO A 131 5.56 8.40 15.39
C PRO A 131 5.41 8.96 16.81
N SER A 132 4.30 9.66 17.12
CA SER A 132 4.11 10.34 18.41
C SER A 132 3.52 9.48 19.54
N TYR A 133 3.43 8.16 19.36
CA TYR A 133 3.02 7.19 20.38
C TYR A 133 3.92 5.95 20.36
#